data_AF-A0A2V5UJL9-F1
#
_entry.id   AF-A0A2V5UJL9-F1
#
_cell.length_a   1.000
_cell.length_b   1.000
_cell.length_c   1.000
_cell.angle_alpha   90.00
_cell.angle_beta   90.00
_cell.angle_gamma   90.00
#
_symmetry.space_group_name_H-M   'P 1'
#
loop_
_entity.id
_entity.type
_entity.pdbx_description
1 polymer ?
#
loop_
_entity_poly.entity_id
_entity_poly.type
_entity_poly.pdbx_seq_one_letter_code
_entity_poly.pdbx_strand_id
1 'polypeptide(L)'
;NPASVTAWAAATDTHGGAIWGVGGIASDGKNPFVTTGNTFSPPDWEGGEAVIRFQPGPIFSGSPADYWVPENWLTLDSLDFDLGSSGPLLVDVPGATPSHLVVALSKDLNMYLLNRDNL
;
A
#
# COMPACT_ATOMS: atom_id res chain seq x y z
N ASN A 1 -11.06 7.03 -21.88
CA ASN A 1 -10.93 8.46 -21.52
C ASN A 1 -11.52 8.66 -20.14
N PRO A 2 -10.73 9.08 -19.13
CA PRO A 2 -11.31 9.48 -17.85
C PRO A 2 -12.23 10.69 -18.08
N ALA A 3 -13.43 10.66 -17.50
CA ALA A 3 -14.45 11.71 -17.65
C ALA A 3 -14.43 12.73 -16.49
N SER A 4 -13.67 12.44 -15.43
CA SER A 4 -13.51 13.28 -14.25
C SER A 4 -12.09 13.17 -13.71
N VAL A 5 -11.60 14.24 -13.09
CA VAL A 5 -10.35 14.23 -12.31
C VAL A 5 -10.66 13.67 -10.93
N THR A 6 -9.90 12.67 -10.52
CA THR A 6 -9.97 12.07 -9.17
C THR A 6 -8.57 12.09 -8.56
N ALA A 7 -8.54 12.15 -7.24
CA ALA A 7 -7.34 11.95 -6.46
C ALA A 7 -7.71 11.19 -5.19
N TRP A 8 -6.73 10.46 -4.67
CA TRP A 8 -6.79 9.86 -3.34
C TRP A 8 -5.57 10.31 -2.57
N ALA A 9 -5.74 10.53 -1.28
CA ALA A 9 -4.67 10.79 -0.33
C ALA A 9 -4.94 9.98 0.93
N ALA A 10 -3.87 9.45 1.52
CA ALA A 10 -3.88 8.99 2.91
C ALA A 10 -3.86 10.19 3.87
N ALA A 11 -4.17 9.94 5.15
CA ALA A 11 -4.15 10.94 6.22
C ALA A 11 -4.97 12.20 5.91
N THR A 12 -6.24 12.04 5.55
CA THR A 12 -7.11 13.17 5.19
C THR A 12 -7.50 14.02 6.39
N ASP A 13 -7.54 13.45 7.59
CA ASP A 13 -7.82 14.17 8.83
C ASP A 13 -6.51 14.54 9.58
N THR A 14 -5.36 13.97 9.18
CA THR A 14 -4.02 14.32 9.67
C THR A 14 -3.09 14.84 8.55
N HIS A 15 -1.88 14.30 8.43
CA HIS A 15 -0.90 14.57 7.38
C HIS A 15 0.02 13.35 7.17
N GLY A 16 0.82 13.35 6.11
CA GLY A 16 1.74 12.25 5.80
C GLY A 16 1.15 11.26 4.79
N GLY A 17 1.34 9.97 5.03
CA GLY A 17 0.86 8.87 4.18
C GLY A 17 1.46 8.87 2.77
N ALA A 18 2.63 9.49 2.61
CA ALA A 18 3.19 9.73 1.29
C ALA A 18 3.49 8.41 0.54
N ILE A 19 3.33 8.45 -0.77
CA ILE A 19 3.79 7.41 -1.70
C ILE A 19 5.15 7.88 -2.22
N TRP A 20 6.22 7.58 -1.47
CA TRP A 20 7.56 8.14 -1.69
C TRP A 20 8.66 7.08 -1.86
N GLY A 21 8.33 5.80 -1.65
CA GLY A 21 9.26 4.69 -1.73
C GLY A 21 9.94 4.55 -3.09
N VAL A 22 11.21 4.15 -3.05
CA VAL A 22 11.99 3.88 -4.27
C VAL A 22 11.35 2.74 -5.09
N GLY A 23 11.30 2.89 -6.41
CA GLY A 23 10.60 1.96 -7.31
C GLY A 23 9.21 2.46 -7.74
N GLY A 24 8.60 3.37 -6.97
CA GLY A 24 7.37 4.05 -7.35
C GLY A 24 6.14 3.15 -7.39
N ILE A 25 5.20 3.49 -8.27
CA ILE A 25 3.91 2.80 -8.42
C ILE A 25 4.12 1.53 -9.25
N ALA A 26 3.74 0.37 -8.71
CA ALA A 26 3.72 -0.88 -9.46
C ALA A 26 2.36 -1.08 -10.15
N SER A 27 2.31 -1.93 -11.17
CA SER A 27 1.08 -2.21 -11.91
C SER A 27 1.06 -3.65 -12.41
N ASP A 28 -0.10 -4.31 -12.26
CA ASP A 28 -0.39 -5.61 -12.88
C ASP A 28 -0.88 -5.48 -14.33
N GLY A 29 -0.82 -4.26 -14.90
CA GLY A 29 -1.38 -3.90 -16.20
C GLY A 29 -2.83 -3.40 -16.16
N LYS A 30 -3.50 -3.51 -15.00
CA LYS A 30 -4.88 -3.05 -14.76
C LYS A 30 -4.99 -2.14 -13.54
N ASN A 31 -4.42 -2.58 -12.41
CA ASN A 31 -4.54 -1.96 -11.09
C ASN A 31 -3.17 -1.43 -10.66
N PRO A 32 -3.08 -0.15 -10.27
CA PRO A 32 -1.90 0.39 -9.61
C PRO A 32 -1.77 -0.12 -8.17
N PHE A 33 -0.53 -0.34 -7.72
CA PHE A 33 -0.19 -0.72 -6.35
C PHE A 33 0.84 0.24 -5.79
N VAL A 34 0.66 0.63 -4.53
CA VAL A 34 1.58 1.53 -3.82
C VAL A 34 1.82 1.07 -2.40
N THR A 35 2.90 1.54 -1.82
CA THR A 35 3.12 1.55 -0.37
C THR A 35 2.96 2.99 0.15
N THR A 36 2.43 3.13 1.35
CA THR A 36 2.29 4.42 2.04
C THR A 36 3.14 4.46 3.30
N GLY A 37 3.69 5.64 3.60
CA GLY A 37 4.47 5.89 4.82
C GLY A 37 3.64 6.35 6.01
N ASN A 38 4.32 6.94 6.99
CA ASN A 38 3.72 7.40 8.24
C ASN A 38 2.64 8.47 8.01
N THR A 39 1.55 8.35 8.73
CA THR A 39 0.39 9.25 8.86
C THR A 39 0.39 10.08 10.15
N PHE A 40 1.49 10.02 10.92
CA PHE A 40 1.73 10.80 12.14
C PHE A 40 0.66 10.56 13.22
N SER A 41 0.41 9.27 13.46
CA SER A 41 -0.38 8.70 14.55
C SER A 41 -1.82 9.21 14.60
N PRO A 42 -2.60 9.00 13.52
CA PRO A 42 -4.03 9.33 13.51
C PRO A 42 -4.81 8.46 14.52
N PRO A 43 -5.98 8.94 15.00
CA PRO A 43 -6.81 8.18 15.94
C PRO A 43 -7.38 6.89 15.35
N ASP A 44 -7.64 6.91 14.03
CA ASP A 44 -8.12 5.79 13.24
C ASP A 44 -7.17 5.56 12.05
N TRP A 45 -7.22 4.39 11.40
CA TRP A 45 -6.36 4.13 10.25
C TRP A 45 -6.82 4.95 9.03
N GLU A 46 -5.92 5.80 8.52
CA GLU A 46 -6.19 6.69 7.38
C GLU A 46 -5.32 6.36 6.16
N GLY A 47 -5.01 5.08 5.92
CA GLY A 47 -4.27 4.65 4.73
C GLY A 47 -2.76 4.74 4.83
N GLY A 48 -2.20 4.95 6.03
CA GLY A 48 -0.76 4.88 6.32
C GLY A 48 -0.23 3.47 6.48
N GLU A 49 1.08 3.30 6.38
CA GLU A 49 1.78 2.03 6.63
C GLU A 49 1.14 0.84 5.89
N ALA A 50 0.70 1.05 4.65
CA ALA A 50 -0.13 0.09 3.94
C ALA A 50 0.38 -0.23 2.55
N VAL A 51 0.03 -1.42 2.07
CA VAL A 51 -0.01 -1.72 0.63
C VAL A 51 -1.42 -1.43 0.14
N ILE A 52 -1.56 -0.50 -0.81
CA ILE A 52 -2.85 -0.13 -1.39
C ILE A 52 -2.91 -0.60 -2.84
N ARG A 53 -4.00 -1.27 -3.21
CA ARG A 53 -4.39 -1.57 -4.59
C ARG A 53 -5.48 -0.60 -5.02
N PHE A 54 -5.21 0.18 -6.06
CA PHE A 54 -6.20 1.04 -6.67
C PHE A 54 -6.93 0.31 -7.80
N GLN A 55 -8.21 0.61 -7.96
CA GLN A 55 -8.93 0.30 -9.20
C GLN A 55 -8.43 1.20 -10.34
N PRO A 56 -8.67 0.85 -11.61
CA PRO A 56 -8.30 1.71 -12.74
C PRO A 56 -8.88 3.12 -12.58
N GLY A 57 -8.03 4.15 -12.61
CA GLY A 57 -8.44 5.55 -12.42
C GLY A 57 -8.11 6.15 -11.04
N PRO A 58 -6.90 5.87 -10.53
CA PRO A 58 -6.56 5.72 -9.09
C PRO A 58 -7.73 5.86 -8.08
N ILE A 59 -8.63 4.88 -8.08
CA ILE A 59 -9.76 4.86 -7.13
C ILE A 59 -9.43 3.89 -6.01
N PHE A 60 -9.38 4.38 -4.76
CA PHE A 60 -9.32 3.53 -3.58
C PHE A 60 -10.74 3.12 -3.19
N SER A 61 -11.00 1.81 -3.13
CA SER A 61 -12.34 1.28 -2.83
C SER A 61 -12.65 1.25 -1.33
N GLY A 62 -11.63 1.25 -0.46
CA GLY A 62 -11.76 0.97 0.97
C GLY A 62 -12.11 -0.49 1.30
N SER A 63 -12.14 -1.38 0.31
CA SER A 63 -12.39 -2.81 0.52
C SER A 63 -11.17 -3.48 1.16
N PRO A 64 -11.33 -4.34 2.18
CA PRO A 64 -10.22 -5.12 2.74
C PRO A 64 -9.50 -6.01 1.72
N ALA A 65 -10.11 -6.33 0.58
CA ALA A 65 -9.44 -7.07 -0.49
C ALA A 65 -8.47 -6.21 -1.33
N ASP A 66 -8.56 -4.89 -1.20
CA ASP A 66 -7.80 -3.89 -1.97
C ASP A 66 -6.75 -3.15 -1.12
N TYR A 67 -6.55 -3.53 0.15
CA TYR A 67 -5.43 -3.03 0.94
C TYR A 67 -4.96 -4.06 1.96
N TRP A 68 -3.70 -3.97 2.32
CA TRP A 68 -3.13 -4.64 3.47
C TRP A 68 -2.42 -3.63 4.36
N VAL A 69 -2.59 -3.79 5.67
CA VAL A 69 -1.95 -2.96 6.69
C VAL A 69 -1.49 -3.90 7.83
N PRO A 70 -0.26 -3.76 8.36
CA PRO A 70 0.19 -4.52 9.52
C PRO A 70 -0.72 -4.25 10.73
N GLU A 71 -1.02 -5.27 11.54
CA GLU A 71 -1.81 -5.08 12.77
C GLU A 71 -1.17 -4.07 13.74
N ASN A 72 0.16 -3.96 13.70
CA ASN A 72 0.96 -3.03 14.48
C ASN A 72 1.29 -1.72 13.74
N TRP A 73 0.52 -1.34 12.71
CA TRP A 73 0.79 -0.15 11.89
C TRP A 73 1.02 1.12 12.71
N LEU A 74 0.26 1.33 13.79
CA LEU A 74 0.41 2.52 14.64
C LEU A 74 1.77 2.54 15.36
N THR A 75 2.30 1.37 15.71
CA THR A 75 3.66 1.25 16.25
C THR A 75 4.69 1.54 15.17
N LEU A 76 4.49 1.08 13.93
CA LEU A 76 5.40 1.38 12.82
C LEU A 76 5.44 2.88 12.53
N ASP A 77 4.25 3.49 12.44
CA ASP A 77 4.04 4.91 12.23
C ASP A 77 4.75 5.76 13.29
N SER A 78 4.56 5.44 14.58
CA SER A 78 5.14 6.20 15.69
C SER A 78 6.66 6.05 15.85
N LEU A 79 7.25 4.98 15.29
CA LEU A 79 8.68 4.70 15.39
C LEU A 79 9.45 4.98 14.09
N ASP A 80 8.81 5.59 13.08
CA ASP A 80 9.39 5.82 11.76
C ASP A 80 9.87 4.51 11.10
N PHE A 81 9.14 3.43 11.32
CA PHE A 81 9.38 2.14 10.67
C PHE A 81 8.55 2.00 9.39
N ASP A 82 8.60 3.03 8.54
CA ASP A 82 7.83 3.13 7.30
C ASP A 82 7.89 1.85 6.45
N LEU A 83 6.72 1.27 6.21
CA LEU A 83 6.46 0.36 5.10
C LEU A 83 6.67 1.06 3.75
N GLY A 84 6.35 2.36 3.68
CA GLY A 84 6.46 3.22 2.50
C GLY A 84 7.87 3.51 1.98
N SER A 85 8.91 2.94 2.59
CA SER A 85 10.32 3.20 2.23
C SER A 85 10.73 2.61 0.88
N SER A 86 10.00 1.60 0.42
CA SER A 86 10.16 0.98 -0.90
C SER A 86 8.81 0.83 -1.57
N GLY A 87 8.77 0.96 -2.90
CA GLY A 87 7.59 0.63 -3.68
C GLY A 87 7.30 -0.87 -3.66
N PRO A 88 6.05 -1.29 -3.85
CA PRO A 88 5.70 -2.70 -3.87
C PRO A 88 6.30 -3.39 -5.10
N LEU A 89 6.80 -4.61 -4.94
CA LEU A 89 7.24 -5.45 -6.05
C LEU A 89 6.20 -6.52 -6.33
N LEU A 90 5.63 -6.52 -7.54
CA LEU A 90 4.71 -7.57 -7.97
C LEU A 90 5.51 -8.76 -8.51
N VAL A 91 5.20 -9.95 -8.00
CA VAL A 91 5.90 -11.19 -8.38
C VAL A 91 4.87 -12.25 -8.75
N ASP A 92 5.03 -12.83 -9.94
CA ASP A 92 4.32 -14.02 -10.34
C ASP A 92 5.20 -15.25 -10.08
N VAL A 93 4.68 -16.19 -9.30
CA VAL A 93 5.34 -17.45 -8.94
C VAL A 93 4.47 -18.61 -9.42
N PRO A 94 4.63 -19.06 -10.68
CA PRO A 94 3.87 -20.18 -11.21
C PRO A 94 4.02 -21.43 -10.33
N GLY A 95 2.90 -22.03 -9.95
CA GLY A 95 2.86 -23.22 -9.08
C GLY A 95 2.80 -22.94 -7.57
N ALA A 96 2.92 -21.69 -7.13
CA ALA A 96 2.63 -21.30 -5.74
C ALA A 96 1.13 -21.09 -5.50
N THR A 97 0.69 -21.15 -4.24
CA THR A 97 -0.67 -20.79 -3.81
C THR A 97 -0.58 -19.79 -2.65
N PRO A 98 -0.86 -18.50 -2.88
CA PRO A 98 -1.21 -17.86 -4.15
C PRO A 98 -0.03 -17.72 -5.11
N SER A 99 -0.29 -17.63 -6.41
CA SER A 99 0.73 -17.46 -7.46
C SER A 99 1.04 -16.01 -7.80
N HIS A 100 0.15 -15.09 -7.41
CA HIS A 100 0.28 -13.66 -7.65
C HIS A 100 0.57 -12.98 -6.32
N LEU A 101 1.74 -12.38 -6.20
CA LEU A 101 2.26 -11.89 -4.93
C LEU A 101 2.64 -10.42 -5.01
N VAL A 102 2.55 -9.76 -3.85
CA VAL A 102 3.16 -8.45 -3.62
C VAL A 102 4.23 -8.62 -2.55
N VAL A 103 5.43 -8.12 -2.83
CA VAL A 103 6.51 -7.99 -1.85
C VAL A 103 6.58 -6.54 -1.40
N ALA A 104 6.52 -6.29 -0.09
CA ALA A 104 6.74 -4.98 0.51
C ALA A 104 7.90 -5.06 1.52
N LEU A 105 8.91 -4.20 1.35
CA LEU A 105 10.06 -4.12 2.24
C LEU A 105 9.90 -2.92 3.17
N SER A 106 10.01 -3.18 4.47
CA SER A 106 9.77 -2.18 5.52
C SER A 106 11.06 -1.84 6.28
N LYS A 107 11.09 -0.64 6.87
CA LYS A 107 12.15 -0.23 7.81
C LYS A 107 12.15 -1.04 9.11
N ASP A 108 11.07 -1.75 9.42
CA ASP A 108 10.94 -2.60 10.61
C ASP A 108 11.75 -3.92 10.54
N LEU A 109 12.61 -4.06 9.53
CA LEU A 109 13.43 -5.23 9.23
C LEU A 109 12.64 -6.44 8.74
N ASN A 110 11.36 -6.28 8.40
CA ASN A 110 10.55 -7.32 7.79
C ASN A 110 10.36 -7.12 6.28
N MET A 111 10.13 -8.25 5.63
CA MET A 111 9.63 -8.33 4.26
C MET A 111 8.27 -9.03 4.31
N TYR A 112 7.25 -8.37 3.77
CA TYR A 112 5.91 -8.92 3.72
C TYR A 112 5.63 -9.51 2.34
N LEU A 113 5.00 -10.68 2.32
CA LEU A 113 4.59 -11.38 1.11
C LEU A 113 3.08 -11.55 1.13
N LEU A 114 2.39 -10.83 0.25
CA LEU A 114 0.94 -10.68 0.27
C LEU A 114 0.30 -11.33 -0.97
N ASN A 115 -0.93 -11.78 -0.83
CA ASN A 115 -1.72 -12.25 -1.97
C ASN A 115 -2.19 -11.05 -2.82
N ARG A 116 -1.65 -10.89 -4.02
CA ARG A 116 -2.00 -9.75 -4.90
C ARG A 116 -3.48 -9.71 -5.28
N ASP A 117 -4.13 -10.87 -5.33
CA ASP A 117 -5.52 -10.98 -5.76
C ASP A 117 -6.52 -10.71 -4.63
N ASN A 118 -6.08 -10.78 -3.38
CA ASN A 118 -6.85 -10.46 -2.18
C ASN A 118 -5.87 -10.05 -1.07
N LEU A 119 -5.60 -8.75 -0.98
CA LEU A 119 -4.70 -8.18 0.02
C LEU A 119 -5.16 -8.48 1.46
#